data_AF-A0A182YT41-F1
#
_entry.id   AF-A0A182YT41-F1
#
_cell.length_a   1.000
_cell.length_b   1.000
_cell.length_c   1.000
_cell.angle_alpha   90.00
_cell.angle_beta   90.00
_cell.angle_gamma   90.00
#
_symmetry.space_group_name_H-M   'P 1'
#
loop_
_entity.id
_entity.type
_entity.pdbx_description
1 polymer ?
#
loop_
_entity_poly.entity_id
_entity_poly.type
_entity_poly.pdbx_seq_one_letter_code
_entity_poly.pdbx_strand_id
1 'polypeptide(L)'
;LAGGVKKLHRYRPGTVALREIRRYQKSTDLLIRKLPCQPLVREIAQDFKTDLRFQSAAVAALQEASEAYFVGLFEDSNLCAIHVKRVTILPKDNQMARCIRGERD
;
A
#
# COMPACT_ATOMS: atom_id res chain seq x y z
N LEU A 1 48.46 -13.92 -8.59
CA LEU A 1 47.51 -13.21 -9.47
C LEU A 1 46.12 -13.22 -8.83
N ALA A 2 45.90 -12.37 -7.84
CA ALA A 2 44.58 -12.22 -7.24
C ALA A 2 43.78 -11.25 -8.12
N GLY A 3 42.93 -11.79 -9.01
CA GLY A 3 42.02 -11.00 -9.83
C GLY A 3 41.06 -10.22 -8.93
N GLY A 4 41.16 -8.89 -8.96
CA GLY A 4 40.34 -8.02 -8.12
C GLY A 4 38.84 -8.29 -8.31
N VAL A 5 38.14 -8.50 -7.19
CA VAL A 5 36.69 -8.73 -7.17
C VAL A 5 35.99 -7.52 -7.80
N LYS A 6 35.27 -7.71 -8.91
CA LYS A 6 34.46 -6.65 -9.54
C LYS A 6 33.42 -6.17 -8.53
N LYS A 7 33.37 -4.85 -8.28
CA LYS A 7 32.33 -4.25 -7.43
C LYS A 7 30.94 -4.63 -7.95
N LEU A 8 30.06 -5.05 -7.04
CA LEU A 8 28.69 -5.39 -7.38
C LEU A 8 27.97 -4.16 -7.96
N HIS A 9 27.26 -4.34 -9.07
CA HIS A 9 26.53 -3.25 -9.73
C HIS A 9 25.40 -2.73 -8.83
N ARG A 10 25.40 -1.43 -8.53
CA ARG A 10 24.36 -0.75 -7.74
C ARG A 10 23.55 0.19 -8.63
N TYR A 11 22.23 -0.01 -8.64
CA TYR A 11 21.31 0.90 -9.32
C TYR A 11 21.27 2.27 -8.63
N ARG A 12 21.02 3.33 -9.42
CA ARG A 12 20.83 4.68 -8.88
C ARG A 12 19.55 4.74 -8.02
N PRO A 13 19.51 5.60 -6.98
CA PRO A 13 18.28 5.85 -6.24
C PRO A 13 17.12 6.18 -7.19
N GLY A 14 15.95 5.60 -6.96
CA GLY A 14 14.77 5.76 -7.81
C GLY A 14 14.68 4.77 -8.98
N THR A 15 15.78 4.18 -9.46
CA THR A 15 15.72 3.23 -10.60
C THR A 15 14.92 1.96 -10.26
N VAL A 16 15.12 1.41 -9.07
CA VAL A 16 14.40 0.22 -8.63
C VAL A 16 12.94 0.56 -8.29
N ALA A 17 12.71 1.69 -7.62
CA ALA A 17 11.36 2.17 -7.29
C ALA A 17 10.49 2.36 -8.55
N LEU A 18 11.02 3.00 -9.62
CA LEU A 18 10.30 3.15 -10.89
C LEU A 18 10.02 1.81 -11.57
N ARG A 19 10.91 0.82 -11.41
CA ARG A 19 10.70 -0.53 -11.93
C ARG A 19 9.59 -1.25 -11.18
N GLU A 20 9.54 -1.09 -9.86
CA GLU A 20 8.50 -1.65 -9.00
C GLU A 20 7.14 -1.02 -9.30
N ILE A 21 7.06 0.30 -9.41
CA ILE A 21 5.82 1.02 -9.79
C ILE A 21 5.27 0.47 -11.10
N ARG A 22 6.09 0.37 -12.15
CA ARG A 22 5.66 -0.18 -13.44
C ARG A 22 5.24 -1.64 -13.37
N ARG A 23 5.91 -2.43 -12.53
CA ARG A 23 5.57 -3.84 -12.31
C ARG A 23 4.19 -3.96 -11.66
N TYR A 24 3.97 -3.24 -10.56
CA TYR A 24 2.74 -3.33 -9.79
C TYR A 24 1.54 -2.72 -10.49
N GLN A 25 1.74 -1.64 -11.28
CA GLN A 25 0.69 -1.08 -12.13
C GLN A 25 0.26 -2.01 -13.27
N LYS A 26 1.09 -2.97 -13.67
CA LYS A 26 0.78 -3.94 -14.73
C LYS A 26 0.06 -5.19 -14.20
N SER A 27 0.22 -5.50 -12.92
CA SER A 27 -0.40 -6.66 -12.27
C SER A 27 -1.65 -6.28 -11.49
N THR A 28 -2.51 -7.25 -11.22
CA THR A 28 -3.66 -7.12 -10.32
C THR A 28 -3.54 -8.03 -9.10
N ASP A 29 -2.31 -8.46 -8.78
CA ASP A 29 -2.05 -9.34 -7.65
C ASP A 29 -2.20 -8.57 -6.33
N LEU A 30 -2.81 -9.21 -5.33
CA LEU A 30 -2.88 -8.66 -3.97
C LEU A 30 -1.47 -8.54 -3.37
N LEU A 31 -1.16 -7.36 -2.85
CA LEU A 31 0.16 -7.01 -2.31
C LEU A 31 0.27 -7.33 -0.82
N ILE A 32 -0.85 -7.31 -0.09
CA ILE A 32 -0.88 -7.70 1.31
C ILE A 32 -0.99 -9.22 1.37
N ARG A 33 -0.15 -9.86 2.20
CA ARG A 33 -0.26 -11.31 2.41
C ARG A 33 -1.64 -11.62 3.00
N LYS A 34 -2.31 -12.67 2.51
CA LYS A 34 -3.65 -13.05 2.99
C LYS A 34 -3.68 -13.41 4.48
N LEU A 35 -2.64 -14.09 4.97
CA LEU A 35 -2.55 -14.58 6.35
C LEU A 35 -2.68 -13.50 7.43
N PRO A 36 -1.98 -12.33 7.35
CA PRO A 36 -2.17 -11.25 8.33
C PRO A 36 -3.50 -10.49 8.23
N CYS A 37 -4.19 -10.53 7.08
CA CYS A 37 -5.47 -9.82 6.93
C CYS A 37 -6.62 -10.52 7.70
N GLN A 38 -6.62 -11.85 7.73
CA GLN A 38 -7.67 -12.62 8.39
C GLN A 38 -7.80 -12.40 9.92
N PRO A 39 -6.73 -12.44 10.74
CA PRO A 39 -6.84 -12.16 12.17
C PRO A 39 -7.26 -10.72 12.43
N LEU A 40 -6.77 -9.75 11.65
CA LEU A 40 -7.14 -8.34 11.79
C LEU A 40 -8.64 -8.10 11.55
N VAL A 41 -9.20 -8.70 10.50
CA VAL A 41 -10.65 -8.61 10.23
C VAL A 41 -11.46 -9.17 11.40
N ARG A 42 -11.00 -10.29 12.00
CA ARG A 42 -11.69 -10.90 13.15
C ARG A 42 -11.56 -10.07 14.41
N GLU A 43 -10.39 -9.50 14.67
CA GLU A 43 -10.12 -8.61 15.80
C GLU A 43 -11.07 -7.41 15.77
N ILE A 44 -11.09 -6.67 14.65
CA ILE A 44 -11.97 -5.52 14.47
C ILE A 44 -13.45 -5.91 14.60
N ALA A 45 -13.85 -7.04 14.00
CA ALA A 45 -15.24 -7.47 14.03
C ALA A 45 -15.73 -7.86 15.43
N GLN A 46 -14.83 -8.38 16.27
CA GLN A 46 -15.13 -8.80 17.63
C GLN A 46 -15.56 -7.61 18.51
N ASP A 47 -15.02 -6.41 18.24
CA ASP A 47 -15.41 -5.17 18.94
C ASP A 47 -16.86 -4.75 18.66
N PHE A 48 -17.44 -5.19 17.53
CA PHE A 48 -18.83 -4.90 17.17
C PHE A 48 -19.78 -6.01 17.61
N LYS A 49 -19.40 -7.27 17.40
CA LYS A 49 -20.22 -8.43 17.78
C LYS A 49 -19.35 -9.66 18.00
N THR A 50 -19.55 -10.30 19.15
CA THR A 50 -18.86 -11.56 19.48
C THR A 50 -19.40 -12.72 18.65
N ASP A 51 -18.57 -13.75 18.46
CA ASP A 51 -18.93 -15.04 17.85
C ASP A 51 -19.32 -14.98 16.35
N LEU A 52 -18.76 -14.02 15.62
CA LEU A 52 -18.92 -13.91 14.17
C LEU A 52 -18.13 -14.98 13.41
N ARG A 53 -18.79 -15.63 12.45
CA ARG A 53 -18.15 -16.56 11.49
C ARG A 53 -18.05 -15.88 10.14
N PHE A 54 -16.84 -15.85 9.58
CA PHE A 54 -16.56 -15.28 8.27
C PHE A 54 -16.41 -16.37 7.21
N GLN A 55 -17.06 -16.16 6.07
CA GLN A 55 -16.77 -16.93 4.85
C GLN A 55 -15.38 -16.53 4.32
N SER A 56 -14.66 -17.46 3.71
CA SER A 56 -13.37 -17.18 3.06
C SER A 56 -13.48 -16.09 1.99
N ALA A 57 -14.56 -16.10 1.20
CA ALA A 57 -14.84 -15.10 0.18
C ALA A 57 -15.08 -13.70 0.78
N ALA A 58 -15.71 -13.60 1.95
CA ALA A 58 -15.94 -12.32 2.62
C ALA A 58 -14.63 -11.66 3.07
N VAL A 59 -13.71 -12.46 3.64
CA VAL A 59 -12.38 -11.97 4.01
C VAL A 59 -11.58 -11.54 2.77
N ALA A 60 -11.68 -12.29 1.68
CA ALA A 60 -11.04 -11.92 0.42
C ALA A 60 -11.58 -10.60 -0.15
N ALA A 61 -12.91 -10.41 -0.12
CA ALA A 61 -13.54 -9.17 -0.58
C ALA A 61 -13.14 -7.95 0.27
N LEU A 62 -13.06 -8.11 1.60
CA LEU A 62 -12.56 -7.06 2.49
C LEU A 62 -11.11 -6.70 2.20
N GLN A 63 -10.27 -7.69 1.90
CA GLN A 63 -8.88 -7.45 1.53
C GLN A 63 -8.80 -6.68 0.21
N GLU A 64 -9.53 -7.12 -0.82
CA GLU A 64 -9.55 -6.49 -2.14
C GLU A 64 -10.03 -5.04 -2.05
N ALA A 65 -11.12 -4.78 -1.33
CA ALA A 65 -11.63 -3.43 -1.10
C ALA A 65 -10.61 -2.55 -0.34
N SER A 66 -9.95 -3.09 0.68
CA SER A 66 -8.95 -2.36 1.47
C SER A 66 -7.73 -1.99 0.62
N GLU A 67 -7.20 -2.92 -0.18
CA GLU A 67 -6.06 -2.64 -1.06
C GLU A 67 -6.41 -1.63 -2.14
N ALA A 68 -7.59 -1.74 -2.77
CA ALA A 68 -8.08 -0.77 -3.73
C ALA A 68 -8.19 0.64 -3.12
N TYR A 69 -8.72 0.73 -1.90
CA TYR A 69 -8.81 1.99 -1.16
C TYR A 69 -7.42 2.60 -0.89
N PHE A 70 -6.46 1.80 -0.42
CA PHE A 70 -5.11 2.28 -0.16
C PHE A 70 -4.39 2.75 -1.42
N VAL A 71 -4.53 2.04 -2.54
CA VAL A 71 -3.94 2.46 -3.82
C VAL A 71 -4.48 3.84 -4.22
N GLY A 72 -5.81 4.01 -4.22
CA GLY A 72 -6.41 5.30 -4.54
C GLY A 72 -5.96 6.40 -3.58
N LEU A 73 -5.89 6.12 -2.27
CA LEU A 73 -5.43 7.11 -1.29
C LEU A 73 -3.96 7.51 -1.50
N PHE A 74 -3.10 6.57 -1.91
CA PHE A 74 -1.71 6.87 -2.23
C PHE A 74 -1.56 7.65 -3.54
N GLU A 75 -2.43 7.47 -4.52
CA GLU A 75 -2.49 8.30 -5.72
C GLU A 75 -2.76 9.76 -5.35
N ASP A 76 -3.79 10.02 -4.54
CA ASP A 76 -4.13 11.38 -4.09
C ASP A 76 -3.05 11.97 -3.18
N SER A 77 -2.47 11.16 -2.29
CA SER A 77 -1.35 11.58 -1.44
C SER A 77 -0.13 11.97 -2.28
N ASN A 78 0.13 11.25 -3.38
CA ASN A 78 1.21 11.57 -4.29
C ASN A 78 0.94 12.89 -5.03
N LEU A 79 -0.30 13.14 -5.47
CA LEU A 79 -0.69 14.44 -6.04
C LEU A 79 -0.48 15.59 -5.04
N CYS A 80 -0.82 15.38 -3.77
CA CYS A 80 -0.58 16.36 -2.70
C CYS A 80 0.92 16.63 -2.48
N ALA A 81 1.77 15.59 -2.52
CA ALA A 81 3.22 15.74 -2.40
C ALA A 81 3.80 16.54 -3.59
N ILE A 82 3.37 16.21 -4.81
CA ILE A 82 3.80 16.89 -6.05
C ILE A 82 3.34 18.35 -6.06
N HIS A 83 2.12 18.64 -5.57
CA HIS A 83 1.59 19.99 -5.47
C HIS A 83 2.52 20.93 -4.70
N VAL A 84 3.19 20.43 -3.66
CA VAL A 84 4.20 21.18 -2.89
C VAL A 84 5.65 20.88 -3.30
N LYS A 85 5.87 20.43 -4.53
CA LYS A 85 7.19 20.18 -5.16
C LYS A 85 8.05 19.12 -4.45
N ARG A 86 7.42 18.12 -3.81
CA ARG A 86 8.11 16.97 -3.21
C ARG A 86 7.84 15.69 -4.00
N VAL A 87 8.76 14.73 -3.85
CA VAL A 87 8.63 13.37 -4.42
C VAL A 87 8.35 12.33 -3.33
N THR A 88 8.70 12.63 -2.08
CA THR A 88 8.43 11.76 -0.92
C THR A 88 7.08 12.12 -0.32
N ILE A 89 6.16 11.14 -0.29
CA ILE A 89 4.89 11.24 0.44
C ILE A 89 5.15 11.29 1.95
N LEU A 90 4.40 12.14 2.64
CA LEU A 90 4.48 12.32 4.09
C LEU A 90 3.07 12.19 4.71
N PRO A 91 2.96 11.99 6.03
CA PRO A 91 1.65 11.85 6.70
C PRO A 91 0.68 13.01 6.42
N LYS A 92 1.21 14.24 6.30
CA LYS A 92 0.42 15.43 5.94
C LYS A 92 -0.24 15.36 4.57
N ASP A 93 0.35 14.63 3.62
CA ASP A 93 -0.21 14.45 2.28
C ASP A 93 -1.43 13.52 2.32
N ASN A 94 -1.35 12.47 3.14
CA ASN A 94 -2.46 11.56 3.37
C ASN A 94 -3.61 12.27 4.13
N GLN A 95 -3.28 13.03 5.17
CA GLN A 95 -4.26 13.86 5.89
C GLN A 95 -4.95 14.87 4.97
N MET A 96 -4.20 15.49 4.06
CA MET A 96 -4.76 16.40 3.05
C MET A 96 -5.66 15.67 2.05
N ALA A 97 -5.23 14.51 1.55
CA ALA A 97 -6.02 13.69 0.64
C ALA A 97 -7.36 13.27 1.28
N ARG A 98 -7.33 12.72 2.49
CA ARG A 98 -8.53 12.35 3.26
C ARG A 98 -9.43 13.57 3.53
N CYS A 99 -8.84 14.71 3.84
CA CYS A 99 -9.56 15.97 4.00
C CYS A 99 -10.36 16.36 2.74
N ILE A 100 -9.73 16.31 1.57
CA ILE A 100 -10.38 16.67 0.30
C ILE A 100 -11.49 15.67 -0.05
N ARG A 101 -11.29 14.39 0.25
CA ARG A 101 -12.29 13.33 0.07
C ARG A 101 -13.51 13.45 0.98
N GLY A 102 -13.45 14.28 2.03
CA GLY A 102 -14.50 14.38 3.03
C GLY A 102 -14.45 13.26 4.09
N GLU A 103 -13.36 12.49 4.16
CA GLU A 103 -13.15 11.38 5.11
C GLU A 103 -12.58 11.88 6.46
N ARG A 104 -13.00 13.08 6.88
CA ARG A 104 -12.65 13.64 8.19
C ARG A 104 -13.60 13.06 9.23
N ASP A 105 -13.04 12.22 10.10
CA ASP A 105 -13.58 12.01 11.45
C ASP A 105 -13.26 13.25 12.31
#